data_AF-A0A939MAL6-F1
#
_entry.id   AF-A0A939MAL6-F1
#
_cell.length_a   1.000
_cell.length_b   1.000
_cell.length_c   1.000
_cell.angle_alpha   90.00
_cell.angle_beta   90.00
_cell.angle_gamma   90.00
#
_symmetry.space_group_name_H-M   'P 1'
#
loop_
_entity.id
_entity.type
_entity.pdbx_description
1 polymer ?
#
loop_
_entity_poly.entity_id
_entity_poly.type
_entity_poly.pdbx_seq_one_letter_code
_entity_poly.pdbx_strand_id
1 'polypeptide(L)'
;MQHPVSAPIGVTVPNYADRIGFAQLTRQAFEGVDLQPLRDQLVTRITEGAAHAGEGLDLSLIVQLLGDKAAGLAIQSEVLTFHQLFRTPAAAPKPGLRVLALAADIDMGGNTPIEFLLEGSDFELLTLYVTKDVGLPETLPDHDVAIVVASDSEECRETLALIEKAAPRWPRPLLNRPDLIGNLDRDKLYRLLAGIPGLEIPSTIHATRAQLTDLAQGRIACEDIAGELRFPMIARPRGTHAGVGLAKLDDAPALAAYLAEREEQDFFVARFVDYASPDGLYRKYRLAMVDGKPYACHMAIADRWDIWYLNAYMAFSEEKRAEEAVFMLDFDHAFAARHKAALDEMSRRVGLDYFIFDCAENQNRELLVFEADNTAVVHNMDPPVVFPYKPPQMRKIFAAFTAMLSRHAGEGKASAA
;
A
#
# COMPACT_ATOMS: atom_id res chain seq x y z
N MET A 1 -13.90 54.00 32.17
CA MET A 1 -14.54 52.68 32.40
C MET A 1 -14.08 51.77 31.29
N GLN A 2 -13.48 50.67 31.68
CA GLN A 2 -12.69 49.74 30.88
C GLN A 2 -13.55 48.62 30.28
N HIS A 3 -13.17 48.25 29.05
CA HIS A 3 -13.32 46.99 28.32
C HIS A 3 -14.69 46.49 27.81
N PRO A 4 -14.78 46.16 26.50
CA PRO A 4 -15.72 45.18 25.98
C PRO A 4 -15.16 43.77 26.25
N VAL A 5 -16.01 42.86 26.73
CA VAL A 5 -15.63 41.46 26.90
C VAL A 5 -15.78 40.77 25.55
N SER A 6 -14.64 40.50 24.91
CA SER A 6 -14.52 39.54 23.82
C SER A 6 -14.99 38.17 24.32
N ALA A 7 -16.02 37.63 23.68
CA ALA A 7 -16.32 36.21 23.80
C ALA A 7 -15.15 35.43 23.15
N PRO A 8 -14.58 34.40 23.81
CA PRO A 8 -13.59 33.57 23.16
C PRO A 8 -14.30 32.81 22.04
N ILE A 9 -13.78 32.92 20.81
CA ILE A 9 -14.08 32.01 19.72
C ILE A 9 -13.68 30.63 20.23
N GLY A 10 -14.67 29.84 20.64
CA GLY A 10 -14.45 28.48 21.10
C GLY A 10 -13.85 27.69 19.96
N VAL A 11 -12.55 27.43 20.05
CA VAL A 11 -11.91 26.37 19.26
C VAL A 11 -12.57 25.09 19.75
N THR A 12 -13.58 24.59 19.04
CA THR A 12 -14.11 23.25 19.28
C THR A 12 -12.94 22.29 19.17
N VAL A 13 -12.53 21.72 20.30
CA VAL A 13 -11.52 20.66 20.33
C VAL A 13 -12.04 19.57 19.41
N PRO A 14 -11.27 19.13 18.39
CA PRO A 14 -11.72 18.09 17.49
C PRO A 14 -12.08 16.84 18.31
N ASN A 15 -13.28 16.29 18.09
CA ASN A 15 -13.74 15.07 18.76
C ASN A 15 -13.07 13.85 18.10
N TYR A 16 -11.77 13.66 18.34
CA TYR A 16 -11.05 12.44 17.96
C TYR A 16 -11.07 11.42 19.10
N ALA A 17 -10.88 10.15 18.77
CA ALA A 17 -10.66 9.09 19.74
C ALA A 17 -9.21 8.60 19.67
N ASP A 18 -8.55 8.52 20.83
CA ASP A 18 -7.20 7.99 20.93
C ASP A 18 -7.19 6.47 20.74
N ARG A 19 -6.17 5.97 20.05
CA ARG A 19 -5.93 4.54 19.83
C ARG A 19 -4.46 4.18 20.03
N ILE A 20 -4.18 2.89 20.19
CA ILE A 20 -2.84 2.31 20.15
C ILE A 20 -2.27 2.44 18.73
N GLY A 21 -3.08 2.09 17.73
CA GLY A 21 -2.73 2.28 16.32
C GLY A 21 -2.11 1.06 15.65
N PHE A 22 -2.07 1.15 14.32
CA PHE A 22 -1.64 0.10 13.41
C PHE A 22 -0.20 -0.31 13.64
N ALA A 23 0.73 0.64 13.61
CA ALA A 23 2.16 0.32 13.63
C ALA A 23 2.56 -0.41 14.92
N GLN A 24 2.03 0.03 16.06
CA GLN A 24 2.36 -0.56 17.36
C GLN A 24 1.75 -1.97 17.53
N LEU A 25 0.47 -2.17 17.18
CA LEU A 25 -0.18 -3.47 17.29
C LEU A 25 0.39 -4.49 16.31
N THR A 26 0.66 -4.09 15.07
CA THR A 26 1.30 -4.98 14.09
C THR A 26 2.73 -5.30 14.49
N ARG A 27 3.49 -4.37 15.07
CA ARG A 27 4.84 -4.65 15.61
C ARG A 27 4.80 -5.69 16.72
N GLN A 28 3.89 -5.55 17.68
CA GLN A 28 3.71 -6.54 18.74
C GLN A 28 3.40 -7.92 18.16
N ALA A 29 2.44 -8.02 17.23
CA ALA A 29 2.14 -9.28 16.55
C ALA A 29 3.35 -9.85 15.80
N PHE A 30 4.08 -9.01 15.07
CA PHE A 30 5.25 -9.40 14.29
C PHE A 30 6.40 -9.90 15.17
N GLU A 31 6.59 -9.32 16.35
CA GLU A 31 7.59 -9.72 17.35
C GLU A 31 7.15 -10.94 18.18
N GLY A 32 5.97 -11.51 17.90
CA GLY A 32 5.46 -12.70 18.57
C GLY A 32 4.83 -12.43 19.95
N VAL A 33 4.50 -11.18 20.26
CA VAL A 33 3.73 -10.83 21.47
C VAL A 33 2.32 -11.40 21.34
N ASP A 34 1.86 -12.11 22.37
CA ASP A 34 0.49 -12.61 22.42
C ASP A 34 -0.49 -11.43 22.62
N LEU A 35 -1.32 -11.18 21.62
CA LEU A 35 -2.34 -10.13 21.65
C LEU A 35 -3.66 -10.57 22.30
N GLN A 36 -3.83 -11.86 22.65
CA GLN A 36 -5.06 -12.37 23.27
C GLN A 36 -5.43 -11.66 24.57
N PRO A 37 -4.50 -11.37 25.50
CA PRO A 37 -4.85 -10.68 26.75
C PRO A 37 -5.39 -9.26 26.50
N LEU A 38 -4.80 -8.53 25.55
CA LEU A 38 -5.27 -7.20 25.17
C LEU A 38 -6.64 -7.28 24.49
N ARG A 39 -6.85 -8.25 23.58
CA ARG A 39 -8.14 -8.52 22.97
C ARG A 39 -9.23 -8.74 24.03
N ASP A 40 -8.98 -9.62 24.99
CA ASP A 40 -9.96 -10.00 26.02
C ASP A 40 -10.28 -8.83 26.96
N GLN A 41 -9.29 -8.00 27.28
CA GLN A 41 -9.48 -6.75 28.01
C GLN A 41 -10.39 -5.79 27.23
N LEU A 42 -10.14 -5.58 25.93
CA LEU A 42 -10.93 -4.69 25.08
C LEU A 42 -12.38 -5.20 24.92
N VAL A 43 -12.57 -6.51 24.71
CA VAL A 43 -13.90 -7.15 24.65
C VAL A 43 -14.67 -6.94 25.96
N THR A 44 -14.00 -7.08 27.11
CA THR A 44 -14.62 -6.83 28.42
C THR A 44 -15.10 -5.38 28.52
N ARG A 45 -14.25 -4.40 28.18
CA ARG A 45 -14.62 -2.98 28.20
C ARG A 45 -15.80 -2.66 27.28
N ILE A 46 -15.86 -3.28 26.09
CA ILE A 46 -16.99 -3.11 25.16
C ILE A 46 -18.27 -3.69 25.78
N THR A 47 -18.19 -4.88 26.35
CA THR A 47 -19.34 -5.56 26.98
C THR A 47 -19.88 -4.77 28.17
N GLU A 48 -19.01 -4.10 28.92
CA GLU A 48 -19.37 -3.23 30.05
C GLU A 48 -19.85 -1.83 29.62
N GLY A 49 -19.83 -1.51 28.31
CA GLY A 49 -20.20 -0.19 27.80
C GLY A 49 -19.21 0.92 28.17
N ALA A 50 -17.98 0.56 28.55
CA ALA A 50 -16.94 1.47 29.02
C ALA A 50 -15.82 1.72 27.98
N ALA A 51 -15.92 1.11 26.79
CA ALA A 51 -14.94 1.26 25.73
C ALA A 51 -15.11 2.58 24.96
N HIS A 52 -13.99 3.22 24.63
CA HIS A 52 -13.97 4.34 23.71
C HIS A 52 -13.88 3.86 22.25
N ALA A 53 -14.24 4.72 21.29
CA ALA A 53 -14.21 4.36 19.87
C ALA A 53 -12.84 3.85 19.39
N GLY A 54 -11.74 4.47 19.85
CA GLY A 54 -10.39 4.06 19.47
C GLY A 54 -10.03 2.66 19.97
N GLU A 55 -10.52 2.28 21.14
CA GLU A 55 -10.38 0.92 21.68
C GLU A 55 -11.17 -0.11 20.86
N GLY A 56 -12.34 0.26 20.37
CA GLY A 56 -13.09 -0.56 19.42
C GLY A 56 -12.35 -0.76 18.09
N LEU A 57 -11.71 0.30 17.58
CA LEU A 57 -10.91 0.22 16.35
C LEU A 57 -9.63 -0.62 16.54
N ASP A 58 -8.96 -0.50 17.70
CA ASP A 58 -7.82 -1.36 18.05
C ASP A 58 -8.24 -2.82 18.19
N LEU A 59 -9.41 -3.11 18.78
CA LEU A 59 -9.94 -4.46 18.85
C LEU A 59 -10.21 -5.03 17.46
N SER A 60 -10.81 -4.23 16.56
CA SER A 60 -11.00 -4.63 15.16
C SER A 60 -9.67 -5.07 14.54
N LEU A 61 -8.62 -4.26 14.68
CA LEU A 61 -7.31 -4.58 14.14
C LEU A 61 -6.72 -5.85 14.76
N ILE A 62 -6.78 -6.01 16.08
CA ILE A 62 -6.26 -7.20 16.78
C ILE A 62 -6.97 -8.47 16.29
N VAL A 63 -8.29 -8.43 16.14
CA VAL A 63 -9.08 -9.58 15.67
C VAL A 63 -8.68 -9.96 14.24
N GLN A 64 -8.45 -8.98 13.37
CA GLN A 64 -7.92 -9.24 12.02
C GLN A 64 -6.50 -9.82 12.07
N LEU A 65 -5.60 -9.30 12.93
CA LEU A 65 -4.22 -9.80 13.11
C LEU A 65 -4.20 -11.24 13.61
N LEU A 66 -5.19 -11.65 14.39
CA LEU A 66 -5.39 -13.03 14.87
C LEU A 66 -6.04 -13.96 13.82
N GLY A 67 -6.34 -13.44 12.62
CA GLY A 67 -6.80 -14.22 11.48
C GLY A 67 -8.31 -14.21 11.23
N ASP A 68 -9.11 -13.51 12.05
CA ASP A 68 -10.56 -13.39 11.86
C ASP A 68 -10.90 -12.06 11.16
N LYS A 69 -10.67 -12.02 9.85
CA LYS A 69 -10.95 -10.84 9.01
C LYS A 69 -12.42 -10.40 9.12
N ALA A 70 -13.36 -11.34 9.10
CA ALA A 70 -14.79 -11.04 9.05
C ALA A 70 -15.28 -10.41 10.36
N ALA A 71 -14.91 -10.98 11.51
CA ALA A 71 -15.28 -10.40 12.81
C ALA A 71 -14.62 -9.04 13.02
N GLY A 72 -13.36 -8.89 12.63
CA GLY A 72 -12.66 -7.62 12.71
C GLY A 72 -13.32 -6.50 11.89
N LEU A 73 -13.73 -6.80 10.65
CA LEU A 73 -14.48 -5.85 9.81
C LEU A 73 -15.86 -5.50 10.37
N ALA A 74 -16.56 -6.46 10.98
CA ALA A 74 -17.84 -6.20 11.64
C ALA A 74 -17.68 -5.21 12.81
N ILE A 75 -16.65 -5.40 13.64
CA ILE A 75 -16.32 -4.47 14.73
C ILE A 75 -15.96 -3.08 14.18
N GLN A 76 -15.16 -3.02 13.11
CA GLN A 76 -14.80 -1.75 12.46
C GLN A 76 -16.05 -1.01 12.00
N SER A 77 -16.93 -1.70 11.27
CA SER A 77 -18.16 -1.13 10.71
C SER A 77 -19.04 -0.54 11.83
N GLU A 78 -19.22 -1.27 12.92
CA GLU A 78 -20.00 -0.80 14.09
C GLU A 78 -19.40 0.47 14.69
N VAL A 79 -18.08 0.49 14.94
CA VAL A 79 -17.38 1.65 15.49
C VAL A 79 -17.54 2.88 14.58
N LEU A 80 -17.39 2.68 13.27
CA LEU A 80 -17.48 3.75 12.28
C LEU A 80 -18.89 4.33 12.11
N THR A 81 -19.94 3.66 12.60
CA THR A 81 -21.30 4.22 12.61
C THR A 81 -21.46 5.41 13.56
N PHE A 82 -20.64 5.50 14.60
CA PHE A 82 -20.74 6.55 15.62
C PHE A 82 -19.45 7.37 15.81
N HIS A 83 -18.31 6.95 15.23
CA HIS A 83 -17.05 7.70 15.34
C HIS A 83 -16.12 7.45 14.15
N GLN A 84 -15.65 8.51 13.47
CA GLN A 84 -14.85 8.39 12.24
C GLN A 84 -13.43 8.98 12.32
N LEU A 85 -13.10 9.72 13.39
CA LEU A 85 -11.82 10.43 13.52
C LEU A 85 -10.98 9.85 14.67
N PHE A 86 -9.83 9.29 14.34
CA PHE A 86 -8.95 8.63 15.30
C PHE A 86 -7.60 9.31 15.34
N ARG A 87 -7.00 9.39 16.53
CA ARG A 87 -5.66 9.94 16.71
C ARG A 87 -4.69 8.85 17.10
N THR A 88 -3.58 8.79 16.39
CA THR A 88 -2.38 8.08 16.83
C THR A 88 -1.45 9.11 17.49
N PRO A 89 -1.22 9.04 18.82
CA PRO A 89 -0.52 10.10 19.55
C PRO A 89 0.91 10.33 19.04
N ALA A 90 1.31 11.60 18.93
CA ALA A 90 2.70 11.97 18.66
C ALA A 90 3.59 11.67 19.89
N ALA A 91 4.88 11.44 19.68
CA ALA A 91 5.85 11.26 20.76
C ALA A 91 6.03 12.53 21.62
N ALA A 92 5.71 13.71 21.07
CA ALA A 92 5.85 15.00 21.73
C ALA A 92 4.48 15.60 22.13
N PRO A 93 4.37 16.32 23.26
CA PRO A 93 3.11 16.95 23.70
C PRO A 93 2.55 18.01 22.73
N LYS A 94 3.43 18.64 21.94
CA LYS A 94 3.06 19.56 20.87
C LYS A 94 3.60 18.99 19.56
N PRO A 95 2.74 18.66 18.59
CA PRO A 95 3.23 18.14 17.33
C PRO A 95 3.91 19.23 16.51
N GLY A 96 4.95 18.84 15.77
CA GLY A 96 5.59 19.70 14.77
C GLY A 96 4.72 19.93 13.54
N LEU A 97 3.88 18.94 13.20
CA LEU A 97 2.99 18.94 12.05
C LEU A 97 1.79 18.00 12.29
N ARG A 98 0.60 18.38 11.81
CA ARG A 98 -0.60 17.54 11.84
C ARG A 98 -0.90 16.95 10.45
N VAL A 99 -0.89 15.63 10.36
CA VAL A 99 -1.20 14.87 9.15
C VAL A 99 -2.61 14.32 9.25
N LEU A 100 -3.43 14.54 8.22
CA LEU A 100 -4.75 13.94 8.09
C LEU A 100 -4.73 12.83 7.03
N ALA A 101 -4.81 11.57 7.46
CA ALA A 101 -4.98 10.42 6.58
C ALA A 101 -6.46 10.22 6.25
N LEU A 102 -6.81 10.17 4.97
CA LEU A 102 -8.16 9.85 4.49
C LEU A 102 -8.21 8.36 4.13
N ALA A 103 -8.89 7.58 4.97
CA ALA A 103 -8.94 6.12 4.92
C ALA A 103 -10.32 5.61 4.48
N ALA A 104 -10.37 4.41 3.92
CA ALA A 104 -11.59 3.65 3.68
C ALA A 104 -11.87 2.66 4.82
N ASP A 105 -13.12 2.27 4.99
CA ASP A 105 -13.59 1.17 5.84
C ASP A 105 -13.30 -0.20 5.20
N ILE A 106 -12.02 -0.49 5.08
CA ILE A 106 -11.49 -1.73 4.51
C ILE A 106 -10.60 -2.44 5.53
N ASP A 107 -10.25 -3.69 5.23
CA ASP A 107 -9.38 -4.50 6.06
C ASP A 107 -7.99 -3.88 6.23
N MET A 108 -7.24 -4.42 7.19
CA MET A 108 -5.95 -3.89 7.62
C MET A 108 -4.95 -3.63 6.46
N GLY A 109 -5.05 -4.37 5.35
CA GLY A 109 -4.15 -4.22 4.19
C GLY A 109 -4.65 -3.24 3.12
N GLY A 110 -5.87 -2.73 3.25
CA GLY A 110 -6.53 -1.90 2.25
C GLY A 110 -6.29 -0.39 2.38
N ASN A 111 -5.61 0.06 3.44
CA ASN A 111 -5.14 1.43 3.60
C ASN A 111 -3.61 1.45 3.77
N THR A 112 -2.93 2.47 3.22
CA THR A 112 -1.49 2.69 3.45
C THR A 112 -1.21 2.86 4.94
N PRO A 113 -0.38 2.02 5.57
CA PRO A 113 -0.08 2.12 7.00
C PRO A 113 1.01 3.18 7.24
N ILE A 114 0.69 4.44 6.97
CA ILE A 114 1.66 5.55 7.07
C ILE A 114 2.18 5.77 8.49
N GLU A 115 1.53 5.18 9.51
CA GLU A 115 2.04 5.15 10.87
C GLU A 115 3.46 4.60 10.96
N PHE A 116 3.80 3.56 10.18
CA PHE A 116 5.18 3.05 10.13
C PHE A 116 6.16 4.10 9.61
N LEU A 117 5.75 4.89 8.62
CA LEU A 117 6.57 5.92 7.99
C LEU A 117 6.77 7.15 8.90
N LEU A 118 5.88 7.32 9.89
CA LEU A 118 5.91 8.41 10.86
C LEU A 118 6.59 8.01 12.19
N GLU A 119 7.01 6.76 12.36
CA GLU A 119 7.64 6.27 13.59
C GLU A 119 8.86 7.13 13.98
N GLY A 120 8.86 7.64 15.21
CA GLY A 120 9.93 8.47 15.76
C GLY A 120 9.92 9.93 15.30
N SER A 121 8.93 10.35 14.50
CA SER A 121 8.69 11.77 14.18
C SER A 121 7.90 12.48 15.29
N ASP A 122 7.88 13.81 15.25
CA ASP A 122 7.05 14.66 16.09
C ASP A 122 5.67 14.97 15.45
N PHE A 123 5.24 14.17 14.46
CA PHE A 123 3.99 14.40 13.75
C PHE A 123 2.82 13.78 14.48
N GLU A 124 1.70 14.49 14.53
CA GLU A 124 0.42 13.95 14.97
C GLU A 124 -0.33 13.41 13.76
N LEU A 125 -0.76 12.15 13.83
CA LEU A 125 -1.59 11.53 12.81
C LEU A 125 -3.04 11.50 13.26
N LEU A 126 -3.89 12.13 12.45
CA LEU A 126 -5.34 11.95 12.48
C LEU A 126 -5.75 11.07 11.31
N THR A 127 -6.45 9.98 11.59
CA THR A 127 -7.04 9.11 10.58
C THR A 127 -8.54 9.37 10.54
N LEU A 128 -9.01 9.89 9.40
CA LEU A 128 -10.43 10.09 9.12
C LEU A 128 -10.90 8.98 8.17
N TYR A 129 -11.78 8.12 8.67
CA TYR A 129 -12.46 7.12 7.85
C TYR A 129 -13.60 7.78 7.09
N VAL A 130 -13.57 7.68 5.76
CA VAL A 130 -14.61 8.20 4.87
C VAL A 130 -15.39 7.01 4.35
N THR A 131 -16.56 6.76 4.96
CA THR A 131 -17.45 5.66 4.57
C THR A 131 -18.54 6.17 3.63
N LYS A 132 -19.15 5.27 2.87
CA LYS A 132 -20.26 5.60 1.97
C LYS A 132 -21.47 6.21 2.71
N ASP A 133 -21.73 5.75 3.93
CA ASP A 133 -22.94 6.07 4.69
C ASP A 133 -22.79 7.39 5.46
N VAL A 134 -21.57 7.74 5.87
CA VAL A 134 -21.29 8.94 6.68
C VAL A 134 -20.67 10.06 5.84
N GLY A 135 -19.83 9.72 4.85
CA GLY A 135 -19.12 10.69 4.02
C GLY A 135 -18.05 11.48 4.78
N LEU A 136 -17.78 12.71 4.32
CA LEU A 136 -16.87 13.64 4.99
C LEU A 136 -17.63 14.48 6.04
N PRO A 137 -17.04 14.80 7.21
CA PRO A 137 -17.65 15.71 8.16
C PRO A 137 -17.79 17.12 7.57
N GLU A 138 -18.84 17.85 7.97
CA GLU A 138 -19.05 19.25 7.56
C GLU A 138 -17.86 20.16 7.94
N THR A 139 -17.26 19.92 9.10
CA THR A 139 -16.05 20.60 9.56
C THR A 139 -14.90 19.61 9.62
N LEU A 140 -13.89 19.83 8.78
CA LEU A 140 -12.66 19.03 8.81
C LEU A 140 -11.84 19.34 10.08
N PRO A 141 -11.14 18.36 10.66
CA PRO A 141 -10.21 18.63 11.74
C PRO A 141 -9.07 19.54 11.26
N ASP A 142 -8.53 20.39 12.14
CA ASP A 142 -7.37 21.22 11.79
C ASP A 142 -6.16 20.33 11.46
N HIS A 143 -5.55 20.57 10.30
CA HIS A 143 -4.41 19.82 9.79
C HIS A 143 -3.51 20.72 8.92
N ASP A 144 -2.26 20.33 8.77
CA ASP A 144 -1.29 21.03 7.92
C ASP A 144 -1.24 20.43 6.51
N VAL A 145 -1.41 19.11 6.39
CA VAL A 145 -1.41 18.34 5.14
C VAL A 145 -2.36 17.15 5.26
N ALA A 146 -3.03 16.80 4.17
CA ALA A 146 -3.82 15.58 4.06
C ALA A 146 -3.19 14.62 3.05
N ILE A 147 -3.39 13.32 3.25
CA ILE A 147 -2.96 12.27 2.32
C ILE A 147 -4.06 11.21 2.21
N VAL A 148 -4.40 10.81 0.99
CA VAL A 148 -5.31 9.68 0.79
C VAL A 148 -4.54 8.38 0.95
N VAL A 149 -4.99 7.54 1.88
CA VAL A 149 -4.38 6.23 2.17
C VAL A 149 -5.24 5.07 1.72
N ALA A 150 -6.50 5.31 1.33
CA ALA A 150 -7.36 4.28 0.74
C ALA A 150 -6.75 3.73 -0.57
N SER A 151 -6.88 2.42 -0.79
CA SER A 151 -6.37 1.76 -2.00
C SER A 151 -7.22 2.04 -3.24
N ASP A 152 -6.73 1.62 -4.41
CA ASP A 152 -7.47 1.60 -5.68
C ASP A 152 -8.44 0.41 -5.81
N SER A 153 -8.66 -0.36 -4.73
CA SER A 153 -9.52 -1.55 -4.76
C SER A 153 -10.97 -1.22 -5.09
N GLU A 154 -11.72 -2.23 -5.53
CA GLU A 154 -13.13 -2.08 -5.88
C GLU A 154 -13.98 -1.61 -4.69
N GLU A 155 -13.67 -2.10 -3.49
CA GLU A 155 -14.30 -1.71 -2.22
C GLU A 155 -14.04 -0.22 -1.87
N CYS A 156 -12.86 0.31 -2.21
CA CYS A 156 -12.51 1.70 -1.92
C CYS A 156 -13.08 2.71 -2.93
N ARG A 157 -13.71 2.26 -4.02
CA ARG A 157 -14.12 3.13 -5.15
C ARG A 157 -15.08 4.25 -4.72
N GLU A 158 -16.04 3.94 -3.86
CA GLU A 158 -17.01 4.93 -3.38
C GLU A 158 -16.35 5.96 -2.46
N THR A 159 -15.48 5.52 -1.54
CA THR A 159 -14.66 6.39 -0.68
C THR A 159 -13.78 7.32 -1.51
N LEU A 160 -13.04 6.79 -2.48
CA LEU A 160 -12.22 7.59 -3.39
C LEU A 160 -13.06 8.62 -4.16
N ALA A 161 -14.25 8.24 -4.64
CA ALA A 161 -15.15 9.17 -5.34
C ALA A 161 -15.69 10.29 -4.43
N LEU A 162 -15.92 10.02 -3.14
CA LEU A 162 -16.32 11.04 -2.17
C LEU A 162 -15.18 12.03 -1.89
N ILE A 163 -13.96 11.52 -1.72
CA ILE A 163 -12.77 12.35 -1.52
C ILE A 163 -12.48 13.20 -2.78
N GLU A 164 -12.59 12.62 -3.98
CA GLU A 164 -12.36 13.33 -5.24
C GLU A 164 -13.31 14.52 -5.41
N LYS A 165 -14.58 14.38 -5.02
CA LYS A 165 -15.56 15.48 -5.04
C LYS A 165 -15.17 16.63 -4.12
N ALA A 166 -14.46 16.36 -3.03
CA ALA A 166 -14.00 17.36 -2.08
C ALA A 166 -12.64 17.97 -2.46
N ALA A 167 -11.80 17.23 -3.20
CA ALA A 167 -10.43 17.60 -3.53
C ALA A 167 -10.25 19.03 -4.10
N PRO A 168 -11.10 19.53 -5.04
CA PRO A 168 -10.95 20.89 -5.57
C PRO A 168 -11.15 22.02 -4.55
N ARG A 169 -11.80 21.72 -3.41
CA ARG A 169 -12.09 22.68 -2.33
C ARG A 169 -11.37 22.31 -1.03
N TRP A 170 -10.42 21.38 -1.09
CA TRP A 170 -9.70 20.95 0.10
C TRP A 170 -8.87 22.13 0.65
N PRO A 171 -8.93 22.43 1.96
CA PRO A 171 -8.38 23.67 2.51
C PRO A 171 -6.84 23.65 2.66
N ARG A 172 -6.22 22.50 2.46
CA ARG A 172 -4.78 22.23 2.67
C ARG A 172 -4.24 21.43 1.48
N PRO A 173 -2.92 21.24 1.36
CA PRO A 173 -2.38 20.29 0.40
C PRO A 173 -2.97 18.89 0.62
N LEU A 174 -3.45 18.27 -0.45
CA LEU A 174 -4.01 16.92 -0.47
C LEU A 174 -3.12 16.04 -1.36
N LEU A 175 -2.36 15.17 -0.72
CA LEU A 175 -1.43 14.25 -1.36
C LEU A 175 -2.13 12.95 -1.77
N ASN A 176 -1.54 12.29 -2.77
CA ASN A 176 -2.07 11.07 -3.39
C ASN A 176 -3.54 11.23 -3.80
N ARG A 177 -3.83 12.18 -4.69
CA ARG A 177 -5.22 12.44 -5.08
C ARG A 177 -5.92 11.18 -5.64
N PRO A 178 -7.23 11.00 -5.38
CA PRO A 178 -7.97 9.82 -5.82
C PRO A 178 -7.93 9.57 -7.33
N ASP A 179 -7.95 10.63 -8.15
CA ASP A 179 -7.85 10.55 -9.61
C ASP A 179 -6.53 9.92 -10.09
N LEU A 180 -5.45 10.05 -9.31
CA LEU A 180 -4.15 9.45 -9.59
C LEU A 180 -4.02 8.04 -9.01
N ILE A 181 -4.56 7.79 -7.81
CA ILE A 181 -4.57 6.45 -7.18
C ILE A 181 -5.23 5.43 -8.11
N GLY A 182 -6.35 5.80 -8.72
CA GLY A 182 -7.07 4.91 -9.63
C GLY A 182 -6.30 4.50 -10.89
N ASN A 183 -5.12 5.07 -11.17
CA ASN A 183 -4.24 4.66 -12.27
C ASN A 183 -3.27 3.52 -11.89
N LEU A 184 -3.22 3.14 -10.61
CA LEU A 184 -2.41 2.01 -10.14
C LEU A 184 -3.03 0.65 -10.49
N ASP A 185 -4.31 0.62 -10.86
CA ASP A 185 -4.96 -0.61 -11.35
C ASP A 185 -4.12 -1.19 -12.49
N ARG A 186 -3.89 -2.51 -12.45
CA ARG A 186 -2.95 -3.21 -13.32
C ARG A 186 -3.20 -2.94 -14.81
N ASP A 187 -4.45 -2.82 -15.23
CA ASP A 187 -4.78 -2.57 -16.64
C ASP A 187 -4.42 -1.14 -17.08
N LYS A 188 -4.61 -0.16 -16.20
CA LYS A 188 -4.26 1.26 -16.41
C LYS A 188 -2.77 1.50 -16.23
N LEU A 189 -2.14 0.88 -15.25
CA LEU A 189 -0.70 1.01 -14.98
C LEU A 189 0.13 0.60 -16.19
N TYR A 190 -0.23 -0.51 -16.85
CA TYR A 190 0.37 -0.88 -18.13
C TYR A 190 0.23 0.24 -19.16
N ARG A 191 -1.00 0.74 -19.41
CA ARG A 191 -1.22 1.80 -20.40
C ARG A 191 -0.46 3.08 -20.07
N LEU A 192 -0.29 3.37 -18.78
CA LEU A 192 0.42 4.52 -18.28
C LEU A 192 1.93 4.39 -18.52
N LEU A 193 2.51 3.22 -18.23
CA LEU A 193 3.96 3.01 -18.27
C LEU A 193 4.48 2.45 -19.60
N ALA A 194 3.59 1.96 -20.49
CA ALA A 194 3.97 1.43 -21.78
C ALA A 194 4.81 2.44 -22.59
N GLY A 195 5.87 1.93 -23.22
CA GLY A 195 6.77 2.72 -24.06
C GLY A 195 7.78 3.60 -23.31
N ILE A 196 7.93 3.48 -21.99
CA ILE A 196 9.05 4.07 -21.27
C ILE A 196 10.35 3.34 -21.68
N PRO A 197 11.36 4.02 -22.25
CA PRO A 197 12.63 3.38 -22.61
C PRO A 197 13.33 2.78 -21.39
N GLY A 198 13.79 1.53 -21.50
CA GLY A 198 14.47 0.82 -20.42
C GLY A 198 13.54 0.23 -19.35
N LEU A 199 12.22 0.25 -19.58
CA LEU A 199 11.21 -0.33 -18.71
C LEU A 199 10.36 -1.32 -19.50
N GLU A 200 10.17 -2.51 -18.94
CA GLU A 200 9.24 -3.50 -19.46
C GLU A 200 8.06 -3.64 -18.49
N ILE A 201 6.84 -3.53 -19.01
CA ILE A 201 5.61 -3.88 -18.31
C ILE A 201 4.72 -4.69 -19.25
N PRO A 202 4.45 -5.97 -18.96
CA PRO A 202 3.48 -6.76 -19.73
C PRO A 202 2.08 -6.16 -19.66
N SER A 203 1.34 -6.24 -20.76
CA SER A 203 -0.09 -5.92 -20.77
C SER A 203 -0.84 -6.87 -19.85
N THR A 204 -1.57 -6.30 -18.91
CA THR A 204 -2.51 -7.04 -18.06
C THR A 204 -3.88 -6.98 -18.72
N ILE A 205 -4.32 -8.13 -19.22
CA ILE A 205 -5.51 -8.26 -20.06
C ILE A 205 -6.61 -8.93 -19.25
N HIS A 206 -7.81 -8.36 -19.28
CA HIS A 206 -9.00 -9.05 -18.79
C HIS A 206 -9.42 -10.12 -19.81
N ALA A 207 -9.55 -11.35 -19.33
CA ALA A 207 -10.03 -12.48 -20.12
C ALA A 207 -11.12 -13.23 -19.35
N THR A 208 -12.20 -13.56 -20.04
CA THR A 208 -13.28 -14.39 -19.49
C THR A 208 -12.89 -15.86 -19.50
N ARG A 209 -13.49 -16.65 -18.60
CA ARG A 209 -13.38 -18.11 -18.60
C ARG A 209 -13.72 -18.72 -19.95
N ALA A 210 -14.72 -18.18 -20.64
CA ALA A 210 -15.12 -18.64 -21.96
C ALA A 210 -13.99 -18.47 -22.99
N GLN A 211 -13.37 -17.28 -23.06
CA GLN A 211 -12.21 -17.04 -23.93
C GLN A 211 -11.03 -17.96 -23.57
N LEU A 212 -10.71 -18.13 -22.29
CA LEU A 212 -9.63 -19.01 -21.87
C LEU A 212 -9.93 -20.49 -22.17
N THR A 213 -11.20 -20.91 -22.10
CA THR A 213 -11.63 -22.25 -22.48
C THR A 213 -11.51 -22.47 -24.00
N ASP A 214 -11.90 -21.49 -24.80
CA ASP A 214 -11.73 -21.52 -26.25
C ASP A 214 -10.25 -21.60 -26.64
N LEU A 215 -9.40 -20.83 -25.96
CA LEU A 215 -7.95 -20.86 -26.14
C LEU A 215 -7.37 -22.24 -25.75
N ALA A 216 -7.76 -22.78 -24.60
CA ALA A 216 -7.32 -24.09 -24.14
C ALA A 216 -7.72 -25.24 -25.08
N GLN A 217 -8.81 -25.06 -25.82
CA GLN A 217 -9.32 -26.03 -26.80
C GLN A 217 -8.84 -25.75 -28.23
N GLY A 218 -7.99 -24.74 -28.43
CA GLY A 218 -7.45 -24.35 -29.74
C GLY A 218 -8.49 -23.77 -30.70
N ARG A 219 -9.63 -23.27 -30.19
CA ARG A 219 -10.65 -22.59 -31.01
C ARG A 219 -10.28 -21.16 -31.37
N ILE A 220 -9.49 -20.52 -30.52
CA ILE A 220 -8.90 -19.19 -30.75
C ILE A 220 -7.41 -19.23 -30.44
N ALA A 221 -6.67 -18.27 -30.97
CA ALA A 221 -5.26 -18.04 -30.66
C ALA A 221 -5.11 -17.03 -29.50
N CYS A 222 -3.89 -16.87 -28.97
CA CYS A 222 -3.65 -15.88 -27.92
C CYS A 222 -3.89 -14.45 -28.43
N GLU A 223 -3.55 -14.22 -29.70
CA GLU A 223 -3.67 -12.95 -30.40
C GLU A 223 -5.13 -12.49 -30.57
N ASP A 224 -6.09 -13.44 -30.56
CA ASP A 224 -7.52 -13.15 -30.58
C ASP A 224 -8.01 -12.57 -29.24
N ILE A 225 -7.29 -12.81 -28.15
CA ILE A 225 -7.52 -12.18 -26.85
C ILE A 225 -6.75 -10.85 -26.78
N ALA A 226 -5.44 -10.86 -27.07
CA ALA A 226 -4.62 -9.67 -27.19
C ALA A 226 -3.33 -9.94 -27.98
N GLY A 227 -2.90 -8.98 -28.81
CA GLY A 227 -1.78 -9.16 -29.73
C GLY A 227 -0.42 -9.48 -29.12
N GLU A 228 -0.17 -9.14 -27.84
CA GLU A 228 1.08 -9.49 -27.15
C GLU A 228 0.97 -10.73 -26.24
N LEU A 229 -0.22 -11.33 -26.13
CA LEU A 229 -0.43 -12.51 -25.31
C LEU A 229 0.17 -13.73 -26.02
N ARG A 230 0.90 -14.56 -25.28
CA ARG A 230 1.47 -15.82 -25.75
C ARG A 230 1.86 -16.68 -24.56
N PHE A 231 1.94 -17.98 -24.76
CA PHE A 231 2.53 -18.91 -23.79
C PHE A 231 4.07 -18.75 -23.73
N PRO A 232 4.72 -18.98 -22.56
CA PRO A 232 4.07 -19.11 -21.26
C PRO A 232 3.37 -17.81 -20.84
N MET A 233 2.23 -17.92 -20.18
CA MET A 233 1.45 -16.79 -19.66
C MET A 233 1.20 -16.93 -18.16
N ILE A 234 0.97 -15.82 -17.47
CA ILE A 234 0.46 -15.81 -16.11
C ILE A 234 -1.06 -15.59 -16.14
N ALA A 235 -1.77 -16.30 -15.28
CA ALA A 235 -3.21 -16.13 -15.08
C ALA A 235 -3.50 -15.96 -13.59
N ARG A 236 -4.42 -15.05 -13.25
CA ARG A 236 -4.90 -14.82 -11.90
C ARG A 236 -6.39 -14.51 -11.93
N PRO A 237 -7.22 -15.07 -11.04
CA PRO A 237 -8.62 -14.67 -10.96
C PRO A 237 -8.76 -13.18 -10.59
N ARG A 238 -9.78 -12.52 -11.11
CA ARG A 238 -10.06 -11.12 -10.77
C ARG A 238 -10.51 -11.02 -9.31
N GLY A 239 -10.10 -9.96 -8.61
CA GLY A 239 -10.45 -9.71 -7.22
C GLY A 239 -9.62 -10.49 -6.18
N THR A 240 -8.61 -11.25 -6.61
CA THR A 240 -7.69 -11.93 -5.69
C THR A 240 -6.41 -11.12 -5.47
N HIS A 241 -5.86 -11.25 -4.27
CA HIS A 241 -4.62 -10.58 -3.84
C HIS A 241 -3.62 -11.61 -3.29
N ALA A 242 -2.40 -11.17 -3.00
CA ALA A 242 -1.35 -11.99 -2.36
C ALA A 242 -1.07 -13.34 -3.06
N GLY A 243 -1.14 -13.37 -4.40
CA GLY A 243 -0.83 -14.57 -5.19
C GLY A 243 -1.91 -15.65 -5.21
N VAL A 244 -3.07 -15.44 -4.58
CA VAL A 244 -4.16 -16.44 -4.57
C VAL A 244 -4.65 -16.70 -6.00
N GLY A 245 -4.52 -17.96 -6.43
CA GLY A 245 -4.91 -18.41 -7.76
C GLY A 245 -3.97 -17.97 -8.91
N LEU A 246 -2.85 -17.33 -8.59
CA LEU A 246 -1.84 -16.97 -9.58
C LEU A 246 -1.13 -18.24 -10.08
N ALA A 247 -1.05 -18.42 -11.39
CA ALA A 247 -0.36 -19.55 -12.01
C ALA A 247 0.41 -19.10 -13.26
N LYS A 248 1.54 -19.76 -13.52
CA LYS A 248 2.22 -19.74 -14.82
C LYS A 248 1.75 -20.94 -15.61
N LEU A 249 1.31 -20.70 -16.83
CA LEU A 249 0.73 -21.67 -17.75
C LEU A 249 1.65 -21.75 -18.95
N ASP A 250 2.28 -22.91 -19.15
CA ASP A 250 3.28 -23.10 -20.22
C ASP A 250 2.64 -23.38 -21.58
N ASP A 251 1.41 -23.88 -21.61
CA ASP A 251 0.68 -24.24 -22.82
C ASP A 251 -0.85 -24.36 -22.60
N ALA A 252 -1.58 -24.70 -23.67
CA ALA A 252 -3.02 -24.89 -23.65
C ALA A 252 -3.48 -26.04 -22.72
N PRO A 253 -2.83 -27.22 -22.67
CA PRO A 253 -3.10 -28.24 -21.66
C PRO A 253 -2.97 -27.73 -20.21
N ALA A 254 -1.93 -26.96 -19.89
CA ALA A 254 -1.75 -26.37 -18.57
C ALA A 254 -2.88 -25.39 -18.25
N LEU A 255 -3.31 -24.57 -19.22
CA LEU A 255 -4.48 -23.70 -19.08
C LEU A 255 -5.78 -24.49 -18.82
N ALA A 256 -6.01 -25.59 -19.54
CA ALA A 256 -7.18 -26.45 -19.32
C ALA A 256 -7.21 -27.03 -17.90
N ALA A 257 -6.07 -27.54 -17.42
CA ALA A 257 -5.93 -28.07 -16.07
C ALA A 257 -6.18 -26.99 -15.01
N TYR A 258 -5.58 -25.80 -15.19
CA TYR A 258 -5.81 -24.66 -14.31
C TYR A 258 -7.29 -24.27 -14.23
N LEU A 259 -7.99 -24.18 -15.37
CA LEU A 259 -9.41 -23.83 -15.37
C LEU A 259 -10.29 -24.89 -14.69
N ALA A 260 -9.91 -26.17 -14.74
CA ALA A 260 -10.67 -27.26 -14.11
C ALA A 260 -10.69 -27.16 -12.57
N GLU A 261 -9.70 -26.50 -11.97
CA GLU A 261 -9.57 -26.29 -10.52
C GLU A 261 -10.17 -24.95 -10.05
N ARG A 262 -10.80 -24.19 -10.96
CA ARG A 262 -11.24 -22.81 -10.73
C ARG A 262 -12.70 -22.63 -11.09
N GLU A 263 -13.42 -21.86 -10.27
CA GLU A 263 -14.84 -21.54 -10.48
C GLU A 263 -15.04 -20.11 -10.98
N GLU A 264 -13.99 -19.29 -10.90
CA GLU A 264 -14.01 -17.88 -11.27
C GLU A 264 -14.27 -17.69 -12.77
N GLN A 265 -14.97 -16.62 -13.12
CA GLN A 265 -15.40 -16.32 -14.49
C GLN A 265 -14.51 -15.28 -15.19
N ASP A 266 -13.75 -14.51 -14.42
CA ASP A 266 -12.95 -13.40 -14.90
C ASP A 266 -11.51 -13.53 -14.41
N PHE A 267 -10.57 -13.35 -15.32
CA PHE A 267 -9.14 -13.50 -15.07
C PHE A 267 -8.38 -12.27 -15.58
N PHE A 268 -7.27 -11.98 -14.92
CA PHE A 268 -6.19 -11.21 -15.51
C PHE A 268 -5.17 -12.18 -16.09
N VAL A 269 -4.85 -12.00 -17.37
CA VAL A 269 -3.78 -12.71 -18.05
C VAL A 269 -2.73 -11.75 -18.57
N ALA A 270 -1.48 -12.15 -18.50
CA ALA A 270 -0.37 -11.44 -19.10
C ALA A 270 0.63 -12.46 -19.60
N ARG A 271 1.42 -12.09 -20.61
CA ARG A 271 2.57 -12.89 -20.97
C ARG A 271 3.55 -13.06 -19.81
N PHE A 272 4.15 -14.23 -19.67
CA PHE A 272 5.25 -14.40 -18.73
C PHE A 272 6.51 -13.74 -19.30
N VAL A 273 7.24 -13.02 -18.44
CA VAL A 273 8.58 -12.51 -18.71
C VAL A 273 9.54 -13.29 -17.84
N ASP A 274 10.47 -14.01 -18.46
CA ASP A 274 11.53 -14.65 -17.71
C ASP A 274 12.56 -13.60 -17.27
N TYR A 275 12.72 -13.47 -15.96
CA TYR A 275 13.66 -12.56 -15.32
C TYR A 275 14.61 -13.32 -14.38
N ALA A 276 14.75 -14.64 -14.56
CA ALA A 276 15.80 -15.39 -13.91
C ALA A 276 17.16 -14.77 -14.28
N SER A 277 17.97 -14.55 -13.26
CA SER A 277 19.36 -14.13 -13.43
C SER A 277 20.22 -15.31 -13.93
N PRO A 278 21.48 -15.08 -14.33
CA PRO A 278 22.35 -16.15 -14.86
C PRO A 278 22.60 -17.33 -13.91
N ASP A 279 22.38 -17.16 -12.61
CA ASP A 279 22.45 -18.23 -11.60
C ASP A 279 21.17 -19.09 -11.53
N GLY A 280 20.16 -18.81 -12.35
CA GLY A 280 18.88 -19.49 -12.35
C GLY A 280 17.93 -19.03 -11.23
N LEU A 281 18.31 -18.05 -10.42
CA LEU A 281 17.48 -17.48 -9.37
C LEU A 281 16.77 -16.22 -9.84
N TYR A 282 15.60 -15.98 -9.26
CA TYR A 282 14.78 -14.81 -9.50
C TYR A 282 15.02 -13.77 -8.40
N ARG A 283 15.13 -12.50 -8.79
CA ARG A 283 15.30 -11.35 -7.89
C ARG A 283 14.14 -10.40 -8.03
N LYS A 284 13.41 -10.19 -6.94
CA LYS A 284 12.32 -9.21 -6.86
C LYS A 284 12.75 -8.07 -5.94
N TYR A 285 12.58 -6.86 -6.39
CA TYR A 285 12.83 -5.63 -5.65
C TYR A 285 11.51 -4.95 -5.33
N ARG A 286 11.34 -4.51 -4.08
CA ARG A 286 10.28 -3.57 -3.70
C ARG A 286 10.90 -2.21 -3.47
N LEU A 287 10.38 -1.21 -4.18
CA LEU A 287 10.84 0.18 -4.10
C LEU A 287 9.69 1.09 -3.68
N ALA A 288 9.98 2.06 -2.81
CA ALA A 288 9.09 3.17 -2.52
C ALA A 288 9.50 4.38 -3.37
N MET A 289 8.54 5.00 -4.05
CA MET A 289 8.69 6.31 -4.66
C MET A 289 8.17 7.35 -3.65
N VAL A 290 9.02 8.30 -3.27
CA VAL A 290 8.68 9.38 -2.34
C VAL A 290 9.09 10.70 -2.98
N ASP A 291 8.12 11.54 -3.30
CA ASP A 291 8.29 12.84 -3.98
C ASP A 291 9.26 12.76 -5.17
N GLY A 292 8.95 11.86 -6.10
CA GLY A 292 9.75 11.68 -7.31
C GLY A 292 11.06 10.91 -7.15
N LYS A 293 11.42 10.50 -5.92
CA LYS A 293 12.67 9.78 -5.66
C LYS A 293 12.43 8.33 -5.24
N PRO A 294 13.10 7.35 -5.88
CA PRO A 294 12.99 5.95 -5.51
C PRO A 294 13.85 5.62 -4.28
N TYR A 295 13.42 4.63 -3.50
CA TYR A 295 14.11 4.11 -2.32
C TYR A 295 13.94 2.59 -2.22
N ALA A 296 15.01 1.84 -1.93
CA ALA A 296 14.94 0.40 -1.69
C ALA A 296 14.21 0.05 -0.38
N CYS A 297 13.13 -0.74 -0.48
CA CYS A 297 12.45 -1.35 0.67
C CYS A 297 13.03 -2.72 1.01
N HIS A 298 13.10 -3.63 0.02
CA HIS A 298 13.71 -4.94 0.17
C HIS A 298 14.06 -5.57 -1.18
N MET A 299 14.94 -6.59 -1.15
CA MET A 299 15.16 -7.51 -2.25
C MET A 299 14.88 -8.94 -1.77
N ALA A 300 14.12 -9.69 -2.56
CA ALA A 300 13.81 -11.09 -2.32
C ALA A 300 14.41 -11.96 -3.42
N ILE A 301 15.06 -13.06 -3.04
CA ILE A 301 15.71 -13.99 -3.97
C ILE A 301 15.12 -15.39 -3.80
N ALA A 302 14.70 -16.04 -4.88
CA ALA A 302 14.16 -17.40 -4.83
C ALA A 302 14.47 -18.18 -6.12
N ASP A 303 14.30 -19.51 -6.06
CA ASP A 303 14.35 -20.45 -7.18
C ASP A 303 13.01 -20.54 -7.94
N ARG A 304 12.06 -19.67 -7.60
CA ARG A 304 10.73 -19.55 -8.20
C ARG A 304 10.43 -18.11 -8.56
N TRP A 305 9.61 -17.91 -9.59
CA TRP A 305 9.28 -16.60 -10.15
C TRP A 305 8.18 -15.86 -9.37
N ASP A 306 7.28 -16.55 -8.68
CA ASP A 306 6.19 -15.95 -7.92
C ASP A 306 6.66 -15.58 -6.50
N ILE A 307 7.54 -14.58 -6.44
CA ILE A 307 8.21 -14.19 -5.20
C ILE A 307 7.34 -13.25 -4.35
N TRP A 308 7.13 -13.63 -3.10
CA TRP A 308 6.83 -12.72 -1.98
C TRP A 308 7.99 -12.82 -0.97
N TYR A 309 8.26 -11.76 -0.21
CA TYR A 309 9.42 -11.76 0.69
C TYR A 309 9.40 -12.94 1.70
N LEU A 310 8.20 -13.40 2.08
CA LEU A 310 8.01 -14.52 3.01
C LEU A 310 8.29 -15.92 2.42
N ASN A 311 8.13 -16.19 1.11
CA ASN A 311 8.60 -17.45 0.49
C ASN A 311 10.04 -17.41 -0.01
N ALA A 312 10.68 -16.25 -0.02
CA ALA A 312 12.08 -16.19 -0.43
C ALA A 312 13.01 -16.82 0.63
N TYR A 313 12.50 -17.04 1.85
CA TYR A 313 13.23 -17.63 2.98
C TYR A 313 14.54 -16.87 3.27
N MET A 314 14.53 -15.54 3.09
CA MET A 314 15.71 -14.67 3.22
C MET A 314 16.41 -14.85 4.58
N ALA A 315 15.64 -14.98 5.66
CA ALA A 315 16.18 -15.15 7.01
C ALA A 315 17.07 -16.40 7.18
N PHE A 316 16.91 -17.40 6.32
CA PHE A 316 17.58 -18.70 6.41
C PHE A 316 18.77 -18.83 5.44
N SER A 317 19.10 -17.79 4.67
CA SER A 317 20.23 -17.80 3.74
C SER A 317 21.13 -16.59 3.99
N GLU A 318 22.37 -16.84 4.39
CA GLU A 318 23.37 -15.79 4.56
C GLU A 318 23.75 -15.14 3.22
N GLU A 319 23.91 -15.93 2.16
CA GLU A 319 24.23 -15.43 0.82
C GLU A 319 23.13 -14.48 0.30
N LYS A 320 21.85 -14.88 0.39
CA LYS A 320 20.74 -14.00 -0.04
C LYS A 320 20.71 -12.70 0.75
N ARG A 321 20.96 -12.76 2.06
CA ARG A 321 21.03 -11.57 2.92
C ARG A 321 22.23 -10.70 2.60
N ALA A 322 23.38 -11.27 2.29
CA ALA A 322 24.57 -10.53 1.89
C ALA A 322 24.33 -9.78 0.58
N GLU A 323 23.64 -10.42 -0.38
CA GLU A 323 23.27 -9.78 -1.64
C GLU A 323 22.26 -8.63 -1.44
N GLU A 324 21.21 -8.83 -0.62
CA GLU A 324 20.27 -7.75 -0.27
C GLU A 324 20.98 -6.58 0.44
N ALA A 325 21.96 -6.88 1.29
CA ALA A 325 22.78 -5.86 1.95
C ALA A 325 23.55 -5.00 0.94
N VAL A 326 24.19 -5.62 -0.06
CA VAL A 326 24.91 -4.91 -1.13
C VAL A 326 23.94 -4.07 -1.96
N PHE A 327 22.79 -4.64 -2.33
CA PHE A 327 21.74 -3.92 -3.05
C PHE A 327 21.29 -2.65 -2.30
N MET A 328 21.03 -2.74 -0.99
CA MET A 328 20.60 -1.58 -0.19
C MET A 328 21.71 -0.55 0.00
N LEU A 329 22.96 -1.01 0.17
CA LEU A 329 24.11 -0.12 0.34
C LEU A 329 24.38 0.71 -0.93
N ASP A 330 24.35 0.05 -2.09
CA ASP A 330 24.71 0.66 -3.38
C ASP A 330 23.49 1.13 -4.17
N PHE A 331 22.28 1.10 -3.59
CA PHE A 331 21.03 1.38 -4.29
C PHE A 331 21.08 2.67 -5.10
N ASP A 332 21.48 3.79 -4.48
CA ASP A 332 21.52 5.11 -5.10
C ASP A 332 22.53 5.20 -6.26
N HIS A 333 23.68 4.51 -6.15
CA HIS A 333 24.80 4.63 -7.07
C HIS A 333 24.84 3.55 -8.16
N ALA A 334 24.14 2.42 -7.93
CA ALA A 334 24.11 1.30 -8.85
C ALA A 334 22.71 1.09 -9.45
N PHE A 335 21.72 0.69 -8.65
CA PHE A 335 20.39 0.32 -9.15
C PHE A 335 19.61 1.54 -9.65
N ALA A 336 19.43 2.55 -8.78
CA ALA A 336 18.68 3.76 -9.12
C ALA A 336 19.36 4.57 -10.21
N ALA A 337 20.70 4.65 -10.20
CA ALA A 337 21.47 5.33 -11.23
C ALA A 337 21.31 4.68 -12.62
N ARG A 338 21.34 3.34 -12.67
CA ARG A 338 21.18 2.57 -13.92
C ARG A 338 19.79 2.77 -14.52
N HIS A 339 18.77 2.75 -13.68
CA HIS A 339 17.36 2.84 -14.09
C HIS A 339 16.81 4.27 -14.04
N LYS A 340 17.67 5.29 -13.89
CA LYS A 340 17.25 6.65 -13.57
C LYS A 340 16.19 7.19 -14.53
N ALA A 341 16.42 7.09 -15.84
CA ALA A 341 15.51 7.64 -16.84
C ALA A 341 14.12 6.95 -16.79
N ALA A 342 14.10 5.63 -16.59
CA ALA A 342 12.86 4.87 -16.46
C ALA A 342 12.10 5.21 -15.17
N LEU A 343 12.82 5.33 -14.05
CA LEU A 343 12.26 5.67 -12.75
C LEU A 343 11.72 7.11 -12.70
N ASP A 344 12.46 8.07 -13.25
CA ASP A 344 12.03 9.47 -13.37
C ASP A 344 10.73 9.56 -14.20
N GLU A 345 10.70 8.91 -15.37
CA GLU A 345 9.54 8.94 -16.27
C GLU A 345 8.34 8.18 -15.68
N MET A 346 8.57 7.03 -15.03
CA MET A 346 7.52 6.31 -14.29
C MET A 346 6.91 7.22 -13.22
N SER A 347 7.74 7.84 -12.39
CA SER A 347 7.25 8.75 -11.35
C SER A 347 6.44 9.90 -11.95
N ARG A 348 6.94 10.51 -13.04
CA ARG A 348 6.23 11.60 -13.72
C ARG A 348 4.86 11.17 -14.27
N ARG A 349 4.75 9.96 -14.82
CA ARG A 349 3.48 9.46 -15.36
C ARG A 349 2.50 9.02 -14.27
N VAL A 350 2.98 8.37 -13.21
CA VAL A 350 2.15 7.97 -12.05
C VAL A 350 1.65 9.21 -11.28
N GLY A 351 2.53 10.19 -11.06
CA GLY A 351 2.16 11.48 -10.50
C GLY A 351 1.79 11.48 -9.01
N LEU A 352 1.83 10.34 -8.33
CA LEU A 352 1.58 10.24 -6.89
C LEU A 352 2.79 10.70 -6.07
N ASP A 353 2.52 11.38 -4.96
CA ASP A 353 3.53 11.83 -4.01
C ASP A 353 4.22 10.64 -3.32
N TYR A 354 3.45 9.59 -3.02
CA TYR A 354 3.94 8.35 -2.44
C TYR A 354 3.27 7.14 -3.06
N PHE A 355 4.06 6.21 -3.59
CA PHE A 355 3.57 4.89 -3.98
C PHE A 355 4.71 3.88 -3.92
N ILE A 356 4.38 2.61 -4.00
CA ILE A 356 5.32 1.50 -3.97
C ILE A 356 5.14 0.70 -5.25
N PHE A 357 6.21 0.10 -5.73
CA PHE A 357 6.14 -0.81 -6.85
C PHE A 357 7.11 -1.97 -6.68
N ASP A 358 6.70 -3.10 -7.22
CA ASP A 358 7.48 -4.32 -7.27
C ASP A 358 8.04 -4.51 -8.67
N CYS A 359 9.34 -4.79 -8.75
CA CYS A 359 10.05 -4.90 -10.02
C CYS A 359 11.17 -5.96 -9.98
N ALA A 360 11.76 -6.20 -11.14
CA ALA A 360 12.95 -7.01 -11.36
C ALA A 360 13.83 -6.39 -12.45
N GLU A 361 15.01 -6.98 -12.68
CA GLU A 361 15.77 -6.76 -13.90
C GLU A 361 15.53 -7.97 -14.82
N ASN A 362 15.02 -7.74 -16.03
CA ASN A 362 14.83 -8.82 -17.01
C ASN A 362 16.18 -9.23 -17.65
N GLN A 363 16.15 -10.21 -18.56
CA GLN A 363 17.34 -10.68 -19.27
C GLN A 363 18.04 -9.60 -20.13
N ASN A 364 17.31 -8.55 -20.54
CA ASN A 364 17.84 -7.39 -21.26
C ASN A 364 18.36 -6.28 -20.33
N ARG A 365 18.30 -6.50 -19.00
CA ARG A 365 18.59 -5.50 -17.96
C ARG A 365 17.65 -4.28 -17.98
N GLU A 366 16.45 -4.46 -18.49
CA GLU A 366 15.36 -3.47 -18.38
C GLU A 366 14.67 -3.63 -17.02
N LEU A 367 14.10 -2.53 -16.52
CA LEU A 367 13.30 -2.54 -15.31
C LEU A 367 11.95 -3.19 -15.61
N LEU A 368 11.78 -4.44 -15.19
CA LEU A 368 10.52 -5.18 -15.32
C LEU A 368 9.60 -4.82 -14.16
N VAL A 369 8.45 -4.20 -14.43
CA VAL A 369 7.46 -3.81 -13.41
C VAL A 369 6.36 -4.85 -13.31
N PHE A 370 6.06 -5.33 -12.10
CA PHE A 370 5.01 -6.32 -11.84
C PHE A 370 3.69 -5.69 -11.39
N GLU A 371 3.79 -4.71 -10.49
CA GLU A 371 2.67 -3.97 -9.92
C GLU A 371 3.17 -2.69 -9.27
N ALA A 372 2.27 -1.72 -9.13
CA ALA A 372 2.42 -0.56 -8.28
C ALA A 372 1.15 -0.43 -7.44
N ASP A 373 1.29 -0.01 -6.20
CA ASP A 373 0.20 0.20 -5.26
C ASP A 373 0.56 1.34 -4.30
N ASN A 374 -0.43 1.90 -3.62
CA ASN A 374 -0.19 2.87 -2.55
C ASN A 374 -0.20 2.21 -1.16
N THR A 375 -0.57 0.93 -1.03
CA THR A 375 -0.86 0.31 0.28
C THR A 375 0.15 -0.74 0.75
N ALA A 376 1.16 -1.07 -0.05
CA ALA A 376 2.21 -1.97 0.38
C ALA A 376 2.90 -1.46 1.64
N VAL A 377 3.30 -2.39 2.49
CA VAL A 377 3.86 -2.06 3.80
C VAL A 377 5.35 -1.76 3.68
N VAL A 378 5.76 -0.59 4.16
CA VAL A 378 7.16 -0.25 4.44
C VAL A 378 7.30 -0.08 5.94
N HIS A 379 8.11 -0.93 6.58
CA HIS A 379 8.23 -1.00 8.03
C HIS A 379 9.67 -1.27 8.45
N ASN A 380 9.98 -1.01 9.72
CA ASN A 380 11.27 -1.33 10.33
C ASN A 380 11.10 -2.34 11.47
N MET A 381 10.48 -3.48 11.18
CA MET A 381 10.20 -4.55 12.15
C MET A 381 11.12 -5.77 11.96
N ASP A 382 11.81 -5.88 10.83
CA ASP A 382 12.73 -6.99 10.57
C ASP A 382 13.82 -7.06 11.66
N PRO A 383 14.11 -8.24 12.24
CA PRO A 383 15.06 -8.36 13.34
C PRO A 383 16.46 -7.86 12.95
N PRO A 384 17.02 -6.82 13.63
CA PRO A 384 18.34 -6.29 13.27
C PRO A 384 19.48 -7.30 13.43
N VAL A 385 19.29 -8.33 14.26
CA VAL A 385 20.24 -9.45 14.39
C VAL A 385 20.33 -10.27 13.11
N VAL A 386 19.22 -10.41 12.38
CA VAL A 386 19.15 -11.16 11.12
C VAL A 386 19.40 -10.24 9.91
N PHE A 387 18.87 -9.02 9.94
CA PHE A 387 18.91 -8.04 8.85
C PHE A 387 19.52 -6.70 9.29
N PRO A 388 20.81 -6.65 9.68
CA PRO A 388 21.42 -5.46 10.29
C PRO A 388 21.46 -4.22 9.37
N TYR A 389 21.38 -4.42 8.06
CA TYR A 389 21.40 -3.35 7.05
C TYR A 389 20.03 -2.70 6.82
N LYS A 390 18.91 -3.34 7.22
CA LYS A 390 17.57 -2.81 6.98
C LYS A 390 17.23 -1.57 7.82
N PRO A 391 17.50 -1.52 9.13
CA PRO A 391 17.16 -0.34 9.94
C PRO A 391 17.70 0.99 9.42
N PRO A 392 18.99 1.13 9.04
CA PRO A 392 19.47 2.39 8.47
C PRO A 392 18.79 2.71 7.13
N GLN A 393 18.48 1.71 6.31
CA GLN A 393 17.78 1.91 5.04
C GLN A 393 16.33 2.38 5.25
N MET A 394 15.57 1.75 6.16
CA MET A 394 14.17 2.11 6.42
C MET A 394 14.06 3.54 6.97
N ARG A 395 14.98 3.94 7.85
CA ARG A 395 15.04 5.32 8.36
C ARG A 395 15.27 6.36 7.25
N LYS A 396 15.98 6.03 6.16
CA LYS A 396 16.09 6.93 5.00
C LYS A 396 14.74 7.18 4.35
N ILE A 397 13.90 6.14 4.23
CA ILE A 397 12.55 6.24 3.65
C ILE A 397 11.65 7.05 4.57
N PHE A 398 11.67 6.79 5.87
CA PHE A 398 10.85 7.51 6.85
C PHE A 398 11.22 9.01 6.89
N ALA A 399 12.52 9.31 6.85
CA ALA A 399 13.01 10.69 6.75
C ALA A 399 12.58 11.36 5.44
N ALA A 400 12.59 10.63 4.31
CA ALA A 400 12.11 11.17 3.04
C ALA A 400 10.60 11.47 3.06
N PHE A 401 9.80 10.57 3.63
CA PHE A 401 8.35 10.71 3.72
C PHE A 401 7.95 11.88 4.61
N THR A 402 8.55 11.98 5.80
CA THR A 402 8.32 13.11 6.72
C THR A 402 8.79 14.45 6.13
N ALA A 403 9.91 14.47 5.40
CA ALA A 403 10.36 15.65 4.67
C ALA A 403 9.41 16.07 3.54
N MET A 404 8.83 15.11 2.81
CA MET A 404 7.80 15.35 1.78
C MET A 404 6.57 16.03 2.40
N LEU A 405 6.02 15.45 3.47
CA LEU A 405 4.89 16.04 4.19
C LEU A 405 5.18 17.48 4.66
N SER A 406 6.39 17.72 5.16
CA SER A 406 6.82 19.05 5.62
C SER A 406 6.89 20.08 4.50
N ARG A 407 7.39 19.70 3.32
CA ARG A 407 7.46 20.58 2.14
C ARG A 407 6.06 21.03 1.72
N HIS A 408 5.15 20.08 1.50
CA HIS A 408 3.79 20.41 1.07
C HIS A 408 3.04 21.26 2.11
N ALA A 409 3.16 20.92 3.41
CA ALA A 409 2.58 21.73 4.48
C ALA A 409 3.08 23.20 4.47
N GLY A 410 4.35 23.42 4.12
CA GLY A 410 4.93 24.76 3.96
C GLY A 410 4.41 25.51 2.74
N GLU A 411 4.28 24.84 1.59
CA GLU A 411 3.73 25.42 0.35
C GLU A 411 2.26 25.84 0.52
N GLY A 412 1.47 25.02 1.21
CA GLY A 412 0.07 25.34 1.52
C GLY A 412 -0.10 26.59 2.39
N LYS A 413 0.86 26.86 3.29
CA LYS A 413 0.88 28.08 4.11
C LYS A 413 1.26 29.32 3.29
N ALA A 414 2.18 29.18 2.34
CA ALA A 414 2.61 30.27 1.46
C ALA A 414 1.54 30.65 0.41
N SER A 415 0.74 29.69 -0.05
CA SER A 415 -0.36 29.96 -1.00
C SER A 415 -1.62 30.55 -0.34
N ALA A 416 -1.75 30.45 0.98
CA ALA A 416 -2.90 30.94 1.75
C ALA A 416 -2.66 32.31 2.44
N ALA A 417 -1.40 32.77 2.45
CA ALA A 417 -0.99 34.10 2.92
C ALA A 417 -0.91 35.08 1.75
#